data_AF-A0A6M0CKM9-F1
#
_entry.id   AF-A0A6M0CKM9-F1
#
_cell.length_a   1.000
_cell.length_b   1.000
_cell.length_c   1.000
_cell.angle_alpha   90.00
_cell.angle_beta   90.00
_cell.angle_gamma   90.00
#
_symmetry.space_group_name_H-M   'P 1'
#
loop_
_entity.id
_entity.type
_entity.pdbx_description
1 polymer ?
#
loop_
_entity_poly.entity_id
_entity_poly.type
_entity_poly.pdbx_seq_one_letter_code
_entity_poly.pdbx_strand_id
1 'polypeptide(L)'
;MKIYQLIYDYNRSNDSEKDAYHIPFEHSNIASSIFLNKKHTERLPKKIYFRSNLNIITKTDFPLNDLRIPIMSDRLIKLIKSIGDINLKEIPAIMLDDKFLESKFDSSGSLINEVKYVDNYKAIMLLDRIDCFDYENSIYEPGELNPNIPGYIRKLVLNISDINLPPIFRIKESPSRILITEKVKKLIIDKDISGCLFENVETKKELKNTRQIGGILGKEYFELGRGNRKVSENYLRPYILGFNINNKQKPFVVAMGDNHSDTVATKLSIAELVSGKWDEHIRLSNSEKFVESLKKALKNKEEFPQKFILELIK
;
A
#
# COMPACT_ATOMS: atom_id res chain seq x y z
N MET A 1 -13.36 2.99 -1.03
CA MET A 1 -12.51 3.50 0.07
C MET A 1 -11.12 2.99 -0.21
N LYS A 2 -10.10 3.86 -0.20
CA LYS A 2 -8.72 3.42 -0.44
C LYS A 2 -8.10 2.95 0.87
N ILE A 3 -7.29 1.90 0.75
CA ILE A 3 -6.48 1.36 1.85
C ILE A 3 -5.01 1.51 1.49
N TYR A 4 -4.19 1.74 2.52
CA TYR A 4 -2.76 1.87 2.38
C TYR A 4 -2.05 0.96 3.38
N GLN A 5 -0.93 0.39 2.97
CA GLN A 5 0.03 -0.19 3.88
C GLN A 5 0.91 0.94 4.43
N LEU A 6 1.00 1.03 5.76
CA LEU A 6 1.92 1.92 6.46
C LEU A 6 3.28 1.21 6.59
N ILE A 7 4.31 1.78 5.98
CA ILE A 7 5.68 1.26 6.04
C ILE A 7 6.64 2.32 6.57
N TYR A 8 7.80 1.88 7.05
CA TYR A 8 8.85 2.76 7.52
C TYR A 8 9.48 3.52 6.34
N ASP A 9 9.86 4.77 6.57
CA ASP A 9 10.75 5.49 5.67
C ASP A 9 12.21 5.09 5.93
N TYR A 10 12.75 4.22 5.08
CA TYR A 10 14.13 3.73 5.18
C TYR A 10 15.19 4.75 4.72
N ASN A 11 14.81 5.80 3.98
CA ASN A 11 15.75 6.73 3.35
C ASN A 11 15.91 8.06 4.11
N ARG A 12 15.32 8.16 5.30
CA ARG A 12 15.23 9.43 6.03
C ARG A 12 16.52 9.86 6.73
N SER A 13 17.37 8.92 7.11
CA SER A 13 18.65 9.18 7.73
C SER A 13 19.74 8.65 6.82
N ASN A 14 20.58 9.53 6.31
CA ASN A 14 21.75 9.18 5.47
C ASN A 14 22.78 8.26 6.18
N ASP A 15 22.52 7.81 7.42
CA ASP A 15 23.59 7.39 8.34
C ASP A 15 23.28 6.21 9.28
N SER A 16 22.17 5.47 9.10
CA SER A 16 22.00 4.16 9.76
C SER A 16 20.86 3.36 9.15
N GLU A 17 20.99 2.03 9.11
CA GLU A 17 19.90 1.13 8.67
C GLU A 17 18.66 1.20 9.59
N LYS A 18 18.79 1.74 10.81
CA LYS A 18 17.75 1.79 11.85
C LYS A 18 17.93 3.03 12.73
N ASP A 19 16.83 3.52 13.30
CA ASP A 19 16.83 4.72 14.15
C ASP A 19 17.04 4.40 15.64
N ALA A 20 16.67 3.19 16.05
CA ALA A 20 16.65 2.76 17.43
C ALA A 20 17.07 1.30 17.55
N TYR A 21 17.95 1.01 18.51
CA TYR A 21 18.42 -0.34 18.83
C TYR A 21 18.00 -0.70 20.25
N HIS A 22 17.27 -1.79 20.43
CA HIS A 22 16.80 -2.16 21.76
C HIS A 22 17.96 -2.48 22.71
N ILE A 23 17.77 -2.14 23.97
CA ILE A 23 18.55 -2.73 25.06
C ILE A 23 17.91 -4.09 25.38
N PRO A 24 18.69 -5.18 25.49
CA PRO A 24 18.16 -6.52 25.73
C PRO A 24 17.19 -6.57 26.93
N PHE A 25 16.12 -7.33 26.77
CA PHE A 25 15.14 -7.62 27.80
C PHE A 25 14.60 -9.05 27.61
N GLU A 26 13.84 -9.55 28.58
CA GLU A 26 13.26 -10.88 28.52
C GLU A 26 12.42 -11.07 27.24
N HIS A 27 12.72 -12.15 26.49
CA HIS A 27 12.07 -12.47 25.20
C HIS A 27 12.32 -11.48 24.04
N SER A 28 13.32 -10.58 24.13
CA SER A 28 13.58 -9.63 23.05
C SER A 28 13.89 -10.31 21.70
N ASN A 29 14.49 -11.49 21.72
CA ASN A 29 14.78 -12.33 20.53
C ASN A 29 13.53 -12.79 19.76
N ILE A 30 12.35 -12.79 20.38
CA ILE A 30 11.07 -13.17 19.77
C ILE A 30 10.02 -12.04 19.85
N ALA A 31 10.45 -10.81 20.12
CA ALA A 31 9.55 -9.68 20.34
C ALA A 31 8.60 -9.44 19.16
N SER A 32 9.07 -9.54 17.92
CA SER A 32 8.24 -9.39 16.73
C SER A 32 7.05 -10.36 16.73
N SER A 33 7.29 -11.65 17.03
CA SER A 33 6.25 -12.67 17.15
C SER A 33 5.27 -12.39 18.29
N ILE A 34 5.77 -11.91 19.44
CA ILE A 34 4.93 -11.53 20.59
C ILE A 34 3.99 -10.38 20.20
N PHE A 35 4.51 -9.30 19.60
CA PHE A 35 3.74 -8.13 19.15
C PHE A 35 2.80 -8.41 17.97
N LEU A 36 2.90 -9.58 17.34
CA LEU A 36 1.97 -10.02 16.30
C LEU A 36 0.81 -10.85 16.85
N ASN A 37 0.96 -11.50 18.01
CA ASN A 37 0.02 -12.51 18.49
C ASN A 37 -0.54 -12.19 19.89
N LYS A 38 -1.84 -11.85 19.94
CA LYS A 38 -2.55 -11.51 21.19
C LYS A 38 -2.48 -12.58 22.29
N LYS A 39 -2.18 -13.84 21.95
CA LYS A 39 -1.97 -14.91 22.93
C LYS A 39 -0.71 -14.76 23.78
N HIS A 40 0.15 -13.78 23.47
CA HIS A 40 1.41 -13.53 24.19
C HIS A 40 1.42 -12.19 24.93
N THR A 41 0.26 -11.58 25.13
CA THR A 41 0.15 -10.26 25.80
C THR A 41 0.68 -10.24 27.23
N GLU A 42 0.77 -11.40 27.88
CA GLU A 42 1.34 -11.64 29.22
C GLU A 42 2.87 -11.60 29.21
N ARG A 43 3.50 -11.84 28.06
CA ARG A 43 4.97 -11.82 27.88
C ARG A 43 5.50 -10.45 27.45
N LEU A 44 4.63 -9.46 27.31
CA LEU A 44 5.04 -8.10 26.97
C LEU A 44 5.77 -7.47 28.16
N PRO A 45 6.89 -6.78 27.92
CA PRO A 45 7.59 -6.08 28.98
C PRO A 45 6.76 -4.87 29.46
N LYS A 46 7.01 -4.42 30.69
CA LYS A 46 6.36 -3.21 31.22
C LYS A 46 6.79 -1.93 30.51
N LYS A 47 8.03 -1.92 29.98
CA LYS A 47 8.64 -0.85 29.19
C LYS A 47 9.79 -1.42 28.37
N ILE A 48 10.15 -0.77 27.27
CA ILE A 48 11.28 -1.14 26.42
C ILE A 48 12.23 0.05 26.37
N TYR A 49 13.52 -0.21 26.52
CA TYR A 49 14.56 0.79 26.32
C TYR A 49 15.20 0.61 24.95
N PHE A 50 15.44 1.71 24.27
CA PHE A 50 16.18 1.77 23.03
C PHE A 50 17.36 2.73 23.19
N ARG A 51 18.47 2.43 22.54
CA ARG A 51 19.56 3.34 22.26
C ARG A 51 19.31 4.02 20.92
N SER A 52 19.40 5.34 20.87
CA SER A 52 19.12 6.13 19.67
C SER A 52 19.84 7.47 19.69
N ASN A 53 20.12 8.03 18.50
CA ASN A 53 20.59 9.40 18.37
C ASN A 53 19.44 10.39 18.61
N LEU A 54 19.46 11.11 19.74
CA LEU A 54 18.35 12.01 20.12
C LEU A 54 18.13 13.16 19.13
N ASN A 55 19.15 13.55 18.37
CA ASN A 55 19.03 14.60 17.33
C ASN A 55 18.24 14.13 16.10
N ILE A 56 18.09 12.81 15.93
CA ILE A 56 17.37 12.18 14.83
C ILE A 56 16.02 11.66 15.33
N ILE A 57 16.01 10.88 16.43
CA ILE A 57 14.80 10.19 16.89
C ILE A 57 13.66 11.17 17.23
N THR A 58 13.98 12.37 17.73
CA THR A 58 12.97 13.39 18.07
C THR A 58 12.26 13.99 16.86
N LYS A 59 12.77 13.73 15.65
CA LYS A 59 12.23 14.23 14.38
C LYS A 59 11.45 13.17 13.61
N THR A 60 11.18 12.02 14.22
CA THR A 60 10.43 10.91 13.62
C THR A 60 9.25 10.53 14.52
N ASP A 61 8.10 10.30 13.92
CA ASP A 61 6.94 9.77 14.63
C ASP A 61 6.80 8.24 14.51
N PHE A 62 7.42 7.64 13.51
CA PHE A 62 7.36 6.19 13.26
C PHE A 62 8.76 5.61 13.03
N PRO A 63 9.57 5.42 14.09
CA PRO A 63 10.95 4.98 13.96
C PRO A 63 11.12 3.51 13.61
N LEU A 64 12.10 3.25 12.74
CA LEU A 64 12.57 1.91 12.42
C LEU A 64 13.49 1.41 13.54
N ASN A 65 13.31 0.15 13.92
CA ASN A 65 14.05 -0.47 15.01
C ASN A 65 14.44 -1.92 14.70
N ASP A 66 15.35 -2.45 15.51
CA ASP A 66 15.92 -3.77 15.33
C ASP A 66 15.01 -4.93 15.75
N LEU A 67 14.01 -4.68 16.58
CA LEU A 67 12.97 -5.65 16.94
C LEU A 67 11.90 -5.83 15.86
N ARG A 68 11.87 -4.94 14.85
CA ARG A 68 10.85 -4.91 13.78
C ARG A 68 9.41 -4.82 14.34
N ILE A 69 9.24 -4.18 15.49
CA ILE A 69 7.92 -3.90 16.09
C ILE A 69 7.48 -2.48 15.77
N PRO A 70 6.18 -2.19 15.66
CA PRO A 70 5.71 -0.84 15.42
C PRO A 70 5.97 0.04 16.65
N ILE A 71 6.78 1.09 16.50
CA ILE A 71 6.96 2.12 17.51
C ILE A 71 6.37 3.41 16.96
N MET A 72 5.54 4.08 17.74
CA MET A 72 4.87 5.32 17.35
C MET A 72 5.08 6.38 18.42
N SER A 73 5.24 7.63 18.01
CA SER A 73 5.17 8.77 18.92
C SER A 73 3.74 8.92 19.47
N ASP A 74 3.62 9.52 20.65
CA ASP A 74 2.33 9.87 21.25
C ASP A 74 1.49 10.75 20.30
N ARG A 75 2.15 11.59 19.50
CA ARG A 75 1.51 12.46 18.51
C ARG A 75 0.81 11.63 17.42
N LEU A 76 1.50 10.65 16.85
CA LEU A 76 0.91 9.75 15.84
C LEU A 76 -0.22 8.90 16.44
N ILE A 77 -0.03 8.35 17.64
CA ILE A 77 -1.06 7.53 18.31
C ILE A 77 -2.33 8.36 18.55
N LYS A 78 -2.20 9.56 19.12
CA LYS A 78 -3.33 10.49 19.35
C LYS A 78 -4.04 10.83 18.05
N LEU A 79 -3.29 11.09 16.98
CA LEU A 79 -3.84 11.39 15.66
C LEU A 79 -4.69 10.24 15.12
N ILE A 80 -4.19 9.00 15.17
CA ILE A 80 -4.94 7.84 14.67
C ILE A 80 -6.20 7.61 15.53
N LYS A 81 -6.07 7.69 16.86
CA LYS A 81 -7.22 7.56 17.78
C LYS A 81 -8.28 8.64 17.61
N SER A 82 -7.92 9.83 17.12
CA SER A 82 -8.90 10.89 16.84
C SER A 82 -9.87 10.57 15.71
N ILE A 83 -9.55 9.57 14.87
CA ILE A 83 -10.38 9.16 13.72
C ILE A 83 -11.40 8.09 14.13
N GLY A 84 -11.09 7.26 15.12
CA GLY A 84 -11.97 6.21 15.60
C GLY A 84 -11.30 5.27 16.59
N ASP A 85 -12.09 4.37 17.16
CA ASP A 85 -11.63 3.43 18.17
C ASP A 85 -10.66 2.38 17.61
N ILE A 86 -9.69 2.00 18.42
CA ILE A 86 -8.67 1.01 18.07
C ILE A 86 -8.41 0.13 19.28
N ASN A 87 -8.55 -1.17 19.10
CA ASN A 87 -8.19 -2.14 20.11
C ASN A 87 -6.69 -2.45 20.04
N LEU A 88 -5.91 -1.78 20.88
CA LEU A 88 -4.46 -1.92 20.91
C LEU A 88 -3.93 -1.95 22.33
N LYS A 89 -2.72 -2.52 22.49
CA LYS A 89 -1.93 -2.43 23.71
C LYS A 89 -0.71 -1.54 23.45
N GLU A 90 -0.45 -0.61 24.36
CA GLU A 90 0.67 0.34 24.30
C GLU A 90 1.70 -0.03 25.36
N ILE A 91 2.94 -0.23 24.93
CA ILE A 91 4.07 -0.46 25.83
C ILE A 91 4.99 0.76 25.76
N PRO A 92 5.30 1.43 26.88
CA PRO A 92 6.27 2.52 26.90
C PRO A 92 7.59 2.15 26.21
N ALA A 93 8.02 2.98 25.26
CA ALA A 93 9.30 2.86 24.59
C ALA A 93 10.14 4.10 24.92
N ILE A 94 11.24 3.90 25.64
CA ILE A 94 12.10 4.98 26.13
C ILE A 94 13.36 5.01 25.26
N MET A 95 13.60 6.15 24.62
CA MET A 95 14.72 6.40 23.72
C MET A 95 15.85 7.05 24.52
N LEU A 96 16.94 6.32 24.75
CA LEU A 96 18.13 6.78 25.47
C LEU A 96 19.18 7.29 24.49
N ASP A 97 19.88 8.37 24.86
CA ASP A 97 20.96 8.95 24.06
C ASP A 97 22.09 7.95 23.84
N ASP A 98 22.47 7.76 22.57
CA ASP A 98 23.54 6.86 22.17
C ASP A 98 24.94 7.42 22.43
N LYS A 99 25.06 8.73 22.66
CA LYS A 99 26.30 9.40 23.03
C LYS A 99 26.77 9.08 24.44
N PHE A 100 25.88 8.57 25.28
CA PHE A 100 26.25 8.16 26.65
C PHE A 100 26.98 6.81 26.61
N LEU A 101 28.30 6.84 26.79
CA LEU A 101 29.18 5.67 26.65
C LEU A 101 29.29 4.80 27.90
N GLU A 102 29.00 5.36 29.08
CA GLU A 102 29.04 4.64 30.36
C GLU A 102 27.82 3.71 30.54
N SER A 103 27.79 2.98 31.66
CA SER A 103 26.61 2.19 32.05
C SER A 103 25.40 3.10 32.16
N LYS A 104 24.30 2.77 31.48
CA LYS A 104 23.06 3.56 31.53
C LYS A 104 22.22 3.27 32.78
N PHE A 105 22.55 2.18 33.47
CA PHE A 105 21.82 1.71 34.64
C PHE A 105 22.76 1.59 35.83
N ASP A 106 22.27 1.93 37.00
CA ASP A 106 22.95 1.68 38.25
C ASP A 106 22.89 0.20 38.66
N SER A 107 23.50 -0.14 39.80
CA SER A 107 23.50 -1.51 40.32
C SER A 107 22.11 -2.03 40.71
N SER A 108 21.12 -1.16 40.88
CA SER A 108 19.72 -1.52 41.12
C SER A 108 18.92 -1.77 39.84
N GLY A 109 19.51 -1.47 38.68
CA GLY A 109 18.83 -1.51 37.39
C GLY A 109 17.99 -0.26 37.09
N SER A 110 18.16 0.81 37.89
CA SER A 110 17.50 2.10 37.66
C SER A 110 18.28 2.92 36.64
N LEU A 111 17.59 3.74 35.85
CA LEU A 111 18.24 4.64 34.90
C LEU A 111 19.04 5.70 35.65
N ILE A 112 20.29 5.89 35.27
CA ILE A 112 21.15 6.93 35.84
C ILE A 112 20.64 8.32 35.41
N ASN A 113 20.59 9.29 36.33
CA ASN A 113 19.95 10.60 36.13
C ASN A 113 20.58 11.42 34.99
N GLU A 114 21.86 11.22 34.73
CA GLU A 114 22.65 11.89 33.71
C GLU A 114 22.31 11.42 32.29
N VAL A 115 21.67 10.25 32.15
CA VAL A 115 21.30 9.70 30.84
C VAL A 115 20.12 10.50 30.29
N LYS A 116 20.35 11.26 29.22
CA LYS A 116 19.27 11.93 28.49
C LYS A 116 18.38 10.92 27.80
N TYR A 117 17.08 11.15 27.84
CA TYR A 117 16.10 10.29 27.20
C TYR A 117 14.87 11.05 26.70
N VAL A 118 14.08 10.36 25.88
CA VAL A 118 12.77 10.76 25.40
C VAL A 118 11.80 9.60 25.63
N ASP A 119 10.61 9.87 26.18
CA ASP A 119 9.65 8.85 26.64
C ASP A 119 8.25 8.98 26.02
N ASN A 120 8.10 9.84 25.01
CA ASN A 120 6.86 10.08 24.28
C ASN A 120 6.64 9.08 23.12
N TYR A 121 7.22 7.87 23.21
CA TYR A 121 7.02 6.79 22.25
C TYR A 121 6.38 5.57 22.92
N LYS A 122 5.61 4.82 22.14
CA LYS A 122 5.03 3.53 22.53
C LYS A 122 5.29 2.49 21.46
N ALA A 123 5.64 1.29 21.88
CA ALA A 123 5.53 0.11 21.03
C ALA A 123 4.07 -0.36 20.99
N ILE A 124 3.53 -0.58 19.80
CA ILE A 124 2.11 -0.82 19.57
C ILE A 124 1.85 -2.26 19.17
N MET A 125 0.92 -2.89 19.88
CA MET A 125 0.35 -4.18 19.53
C MET A 125 -1.12 -4.00 19.16
N LEU A 126 -1.46 -4.19 17.89
CA LEU A 126 -2.86 -4.25 17.43
C LEU A 126 -3.44 -5.61 17.79
N LEU A 127 -4.52 -5.63 18.57
CA LEU A 127 -5.09 -6.86 19.13
C LEU A 127 -6.07 -7.54 18.16
N ASP A 128 -6.77 -6.73 17.37
CA ASP A 128 -7.74 -7.22 16.40
C ASP A 128 -7.12 -7.47 15.02
N ARG A 129 -7.65 -8.50 14.37
CA ARG A 129 -7.32 -8.85 12.98
C ARG A 129 -8.60 -8.90 12.18
N ILE A 130 -8.65 -8.11 11.13
CA ILE A 130 -9.81 -8.02 10.25
C ILE A 130 -9.75 -9.16 9.23
N ASP A 131 -10.91 -9.78 8.99
CA ASP A 131 -11.09 -10.81 7.98
C ASP A 131 -11.62 -10.16 6.71
N CYS A 132 -10.70 -9.76 5.83
CA CYS A 132 -11.05 -9.05 4.60
C CYS A 132 -10.12 -9.38 3.43
N PHE A 133 -9.38 -10.49 3.51
CA PHE A 133 -8.55 -10.96 2.41
C PHE A 133 -9.42 -11.46 1.25
N ASP A 134 -9.19 -10.97 0.03
CA ASP A 134 -9.89 -11.47 -1.15
C ASP A 134 -9.09 -12.63 -1.76
N TYR A 135 -9.49 -13.85 -1.42
CA TYR A 135 -8.85 -15.09 -1.91
C TYR A 135 -8.96 -15.27 -3.44
N GLU A 136 -10.00 -14.72 -4.08
CA GLU A 136 -10.22 -14.87 -5.51
C GLU A 136 -9.30 -13.96 -6.33
N ASN A 137 -9.05 -12.75 -5.83
CA ASN A 137 -8.36 -11.69 -6.58
C ASN A 137 -6.92 -11.44 -6.11
N SER A 138 -6.54 -11.96 -4.94
CA SER A 138 -5.15 -11.89 -4.45
C SER A 138 -4.26 -12.93 -5.13
N ILE A 139 -2.97 -12.64 -5.25
CA ILE A 139 -1.96 -13.58 -5.75
C ILE A 139 -1.05 -13.94 -4.59
N TYR A 140 -1.08 -15.21 -4.19
CA TYR A 140 -0.31 -15.71 -3.06
C TYR A 140 0.12 -17.15 -3.28
N GLU A 141 1.15 -17.57 -2.56
CA GLU A 141 1.63 -18.93 -2.45
C GLU A 141 1.15 -19.53 -1.11
N PRO A 142 0.84 -20.84 -1.04
CA PRO A 142 0.51 -21.51 0.21
C PRO A 142 1.63 -21.36 1.25
N GLY A 143 1.27 -21.29 2.53
CA GLY A 143 2.25 -21.26 3.61
C GLY A 143 3.05 -22.55 3.71
N GLU A 144 4.37 -22.44 3.91
CA GLU A 144 5.28 -23.59 4.05
C GLU A 144 4.89 -24.50 5.22
N LEU A 145 4.52 -23.89 6.36
CA LEU A 145 4.12 -24.62 7.58
C LEU A 145 2.65 -25.05 7.58
N ASN A 146 1.81 -24.38 6.80
CA ASN A 146 0.39 -24.69 6.69
C ASN A 146 -0.11 -24.27 5.29
N PRO A 147 -0.31 -25.23 4.37
CA PRO A 147 -0.72 -24.93 3.01
C PRO A 147 -2.17 -24.42 2.89
N ASN A 148 -2.97 -24.51 3.96
CA ASN A 148 -4.35 -24.02 3.98
C ASN A 148 -4.45 -22.51 4.26
N ILE A 149 -3.34 -21.83 4.56
CA ILE A 149 -3.30 -20.39 4.76
C ILE A 149 -2.35 -19.73 3.74
N PRO A 150 -2.62 -18.47 3.34
CA PRO A 150 -1.67 -17.72 2.52
C PRO A 150 -0.32 -17.57 3.22
N GLY A 151 0.76 -17.92 2.52
CA GLY A 151 2.13 -17.70 2.93
C GLY A 151 2.67 -16.42 2.30
N TYR A 152 3.38 -16.55 1.19
CA TYR A 152 3.94 -15.41 0.47
C TYR A 152 2.87 -14.72 -0.40
N ILE A 153 2.52 -13.47 -0.06
CA ILE A 153 1.49 -12.69 -0.77
C ILE A 153 2.16 -11.71 -1.74
N ARG A 154 2.16 -12.04 -3.03
CA ARG A 154 2.68 -11.21 -4.14
C ARG A 154 1.77 -10.02 -4.42
N LYS A 155 0.46 -10.23 -4.45
CA LYS A 155 -0.57 -9.20 -4.64
C LYS A 155 -1.64 -9.35 -3.57
N LEU A 156 -1.85 -8.31 -2.79
CA LEU A 156 -2.88 -8.25 -1.76
C LEU A 156 -4.09 -7.47 -2.27
N VAL A 157 -5.25 -8.12 -2.31
CA VAL A 157 -6.53 -7.47 -2.59
C VAL A 157 -7.44 -7.65 -1.38
N LEU A 158 -8.14 -6.58 -1.00
CA LEU A 158 -9.06 -6.61 0.15
C LEU A 158 -10.53 -6.57 -0.28
N ASN A 159 -11.35 -7.42 0.30
CA ASN A 159 -12.80 -7.37 0.20
C ASN A 159 -13.39 -6.62 1.41
N ILE A 160 -13.70 -5.34 1.21
CA ILE A 160 -14.09 -4.40 2.28
C ILE A 160 -15.54 -3.88 2.11
N SER A 161 -16.35 -4.58 1.31
CA SER A 161 -17.64 -4.07 0.83
C SER A 161 -18.65 -3.78 1.95
N ASP A 162 -18.57 -4.53 3.06
CA ASP A 162 -19.58 -4.51 4.13
C ASP A 162 -18.95 -4.42 5.54
N ILE A 163 -17.70 -3.97 5.63
CA ILE A 163 -16.94 -3.98 6.89
C ILE A 163 -16.62 -2.55 7.32
N ASN A 164 -17.01 -2.19 8.54
CA ASN A 164 -16.50 -0.97 9.17
C ASN A 164 -15.05 -1.22 9.62
N LEU A 165 -14.09 -0.57 8.96
CA LEU A 165 -12.68 -0.74 9.27
C LEU A 165 -12.26 0.25 10.37
N PRO A 166 -11.50 -0.19 11.38
CA PRO A 166 -10.83 0.74 12.29
C PRO A 166 -9.79 1.58 11.51
N PRO A 167 -9.36 2.73 12.05
CA PRO A 167 -8.46 3.63 11.31
C PRO A 167 -7.12 2.96 10.97
N ILE A 168 -6.62 2.08 11.83
CA ILE A 168 -5.42 1.25 11.66
C ILE A 168 -5.73 -0.20 12.04
N PHE A 169 -5.24 -1.16 11.26
CA PHE A 169 -5.50 -2.58 11.49
C PHE A 169 -4.46 -3.49 10.86
N ARG A 170 -4.62 -4.79 11.13
CA ARG A 170 -3.95 -5.91 10.48
C ARG A 170 -5.00 -6.88 9.96
N ILE A 171 -4.61 -7.73 9.02
CA ILE A 171 -5.43 -8.85 8.55
C ILE A 171 -4.88 -10.19 9.04
N LYS A 172 -5.71 -11.23 9.04
CA LYS A 172 -5.32 -12.55 9.56
C LYS A 172 -4.19 -13.18 8.75
N GLU A 173 -4.25 -13.05 7.43
CA GLU A 173 -3.36 -13.65 6.43
C GLU A 173 -2.01 -12.93 6.32
N SER A 174 -1.95 -11.67 6.75
CA SER A 174 -0.72 -10.87 6.72
C SER A 174 -0.57 -10.04 7.99
N PRO A 175 -0.34 -10.70 9.15
CA PRO A 175 -0.34 -10.03 10.43
C PRO A 175 0.82 -9.02 10.58
N SER A 176 1.90 -9.16 9.80
CA SER A 176 3.03 -8.23 9.83
C SER A 176 2.74 -6.89 9.15
N ARG A 177 1.80 -6.85 8.20
CA ARG A 177 1.44 -5.62 7.47
C ARG A 177 0.48 -4.77 8.27
N ILE A 178 0.87 -3.53 8.54
CA ILE A 178 -0.01 -2.54 9.16
C ILE A 178 -0.75 -1.79 8.04
N LEU A 179 -2.07 -1.83 8.10
CA LEU A 179 -2.95 -1.19 7.13
C LEU A 179 -3.64 0.00 7.77
N ILE A 180 -3.85 1.06 6.98
CA ILE A 180 -4.54 2.27 7.39
C ILE A 180 -5.58 2.68 6.35
N THR A 181 -6.61 3.40 6.81
CA THR A 181 -7.60 4.00 5.93
C THR A 181 -7.06 5.26 5.23
N GLU A 182 -7.69 5.67 4.13
CA GLU A 182 -7.38 6.93 3.45
C GLU A 182 -7.46 8.16 4.37
N LYS A 183 -8.39 8.17 5.34
CA LYS A 183 -8.53 9.26 6.31
C LYS A 183 -7.27 9.42 7.17
N VAL A 184 -6.71 8.31 7.67
CA VAL A 184 -5.47 8.32 8.45
C VAL A 184 -4.30 8.83 7.61
N LYS A 185 -4.16 8.34 6.37
CA LYS A 185 -3.10 8.80 5.47
C LYS A 185 -3.15 10.32 5.25
N LYS A 186 -4.33 10.86 4.94
CA LYS A 186 -4.52 12.31 4.74
C LYS A 186 -4.11 13.08 5.99
N LEU A 187 -4.58 12.63 7.16
CA LEU A 187 -4.28 13.33 8.41
C LEU A 187 -2.80 13.25 8.79
N ILE A 188 -2.10 12.15 8.50
CA ILE A 188 -0.64 12.06 8.66
C ILE A 188 0.06 13.11 7.79
N ILE A 189 -0.31 13.22 6.52
CA ILE A 189 0.30 14.20 5.59
C ILE A 189 -0.01 15.63 6.05
N ASP A 190 -1.28 15.92 6.36
CA ASP A 190 -1.73 17.26 6.74
C ASP A 190 -1.11 17.75 8.07
N LYS A 191 -0.72 16.82 8.95
CA LYS A 191 -0.11 17.11 10.26
C LYS A 191 1.40 16.93 10.27
N ASP A 192 2.02 16.70 9.11
CA ASP A 192 3.46 16.52 8.96
C ASP A 192 4.02 15.48 9.96
N ILE A 193 3.33 14.32 10.02
CA ILE A 193 3.82 13.15 10.75
C ILE A 193 4.93 12.52 9.92
N SER A 194 6.08 12.39 10.55
CA SER A 194 7.35 11.99 9.94
C SER A 194 7.63 10.50 10.09
N GLY A 195 8.41 9.94 9.16
CA GLY A 195 8.83 8.54 9.20
C GLY A 195 7.83 7.53 8.62
N CYS A 196 6.75 8.00 8.00
CA CYS A 196 5.71 7.17 7.41
C CYS A 196 5.75 7.20 5.88
N LEU A 197 5.77 6.04 5.24
CA LEU A 197 5.52 5.87 3.82
C LEU A 197 4.23 5.06 3.59
N PHE A 198 3.66 5.20 2.39
CA PHE A 198 2.36 4.63 2.05
C PHE A 198 2.37 3.91 0.72
N GLU A 199 2.07 2.62 0.74
CA GLU A 199 1.79 1.83 -0.46
C GLU A 199 0.29 1.61 -0.61
N ASN A 200 -0.26 1.79 -1.81
CA ASN A 200 -1.68 1.52 -2.02
C ASN A 200 -1.95 0.01 -2.01
N VAL A 201 -3.02 -0.39 -1.33
CA VAL A 201 -3.52 -1.76 -1.34
C VAL A 201 -4.83 -1.78 -2.12
N GLU A 202 -4.89 -2.66 -3.11
CA GLU A 202 -6.07 -2.80 -3.96
C GLU A 202 -7.27 -3.32 -3.17
N THR A 203 -8.46 -2.85 -3.56
CA THR A 203 -9.73 -3.31 -3.01
C THR A 203 -10.60 -3.91 -4.11
N LYS A 204 -11.45 -4.91 -3.79
CA LYS A 204 -12.35 -5.57 -4.77
C LYS A 204 -13.23 -4.57 -5.54
N LYS A 205 -13.60 -3.46 -4.89
CA LYS A 205 -14.36 -2.37 -5.52
C LYS A 205 -13.58 -1.65 -6.62
N GLU A 206 -12.27 -1.50 -6.46
CA GLU A 206 -11.40 -0.87 -7.47
C GLU A 206 -11.21 -1.80 -8.68
N LEU A 207 -11.09 -3.11 -8.48
CA LEU A 207 -11.01 -4.09 -9.58
C LEU A 207 -12.25 -4.12 -10.47
N LYS A 208 -13.43 -3.83 -9.92
CA LYS A 208 -14.65 -3.66 -10.73
C LYS A 208 -14.56 -2.46 -11.68
N ASN A 209 -13.73 -1.48 -11.36
CA ASN A 209 -13.51 -0.28 -12.18
C ASN A 209 -12.27 -0.40 -13.09
N THR A 210 -11.29 -1.25 -12.76
CA THR A 210 -10.13 -1.55 -13.60
C THR A 210 -10.17 -2.99 -14.11
N ARG A 211 -10.89 -3.24 -15.21
CA ARG A 211 -10.74 -4.50 -15.96
C ARG A 211 -9.38 -4.54 -16.62
N GLN A 212 -8.39 -5.11 -15.95
CA GLN A 212 -7.18 -5.61 -16.60
C GLN A 212 -7.63 -6.75 -17.54
N ILE A 213 -7.34 -6.62 -18.83
CA ILE A 213 -7.82 -7.58 -19.84
C ILE A 213 -6.97 -8.84 -19.73
N GLY A 214 -7.33 -9.74 -18.81
CA GLY A 214 -6.94 -11.13 -18.91
C GLY A 214 -7.63 -11.74 -20.14
N GLY A 215 -7.04 -11.55 -21.33
CA GLY A 215 -7.54 -11.99 -22.62
C GLY A 215 -6.74 -11.39 -23.78
N ILE A 216 -7.18 -11.67 -25.01
CA ILE A 216 -6.79 -11.23 -26.39
C ILE A 216 -5.62 -10.23 -26.55
N LEU A 217 -5.50 -9.21 -25.71
CA LEU A 217 -4.50 -8.14 -25.82
C LEU A 217 -3.19 -8.43 -25.08
N GLY A 218 -3.17 -9.30 -24.07
CA GLY A 218 -2.00 -9.58 -23.24
C GLY A 218 -1.97 -8.75 -21.95
N LYS A 219 -1.13 -9.19 -20.99
CA LYS A 219 -1.09 -8.64 -19.62
C LYS A 219 -0.58 -7.20 -19.55
N GLU A 220 0.10 -6.72 -20.59
CA GLU A 220 0.65 -5.37 -20.65
C GLU A 220 -0.32 -4.28 -21.13
N TYR A 221 -1.57 -4.62 -21.48
CA TYR A 221 -2.59 -3.65 -21.92
C TYR A 221 -3.72 -3.46 -20.89
N PHE A 222 -4.15 -2.21 -20.73
CA PHE A 222 -5.31 -1.80 -19.94
C PHE A 222 -6.51 -1.54 -20.88
N GLU A 223 -7.70 -2.06 -20.56
CA GLU A 223 -8.94 -1.73 -21.30
C GLU A 223 -9.32 -0.28 -21.03
N LEU A 224 -9.49 0.49 -22.09
CA LEU A 224 -10.10 1.82 -22.02
C LEU A 224 -11.59 1.76 -22.34
N GLY A 225 -11.97 0.88 -23.26
CA GLY A 225 -13.36 0.67 -23.62
C GLY A 225 -13.57 -0.59 -24.44
N ARG A 226 -14.80 -1.08 -24.40
CA ARG A 226 -15.28 -2.23 -25.17
C ARG A 226 -16.69 -1.97 -25.66
N GLY A 227 -16.95 -2.41 -26.88
CA GLY A 227 -18.29 -2.50 -27.41
C GLY A 227 -18.36 -3.52 -28.53
N ASN A 228 -19.50 -3.55 -29.22
CA ASN A 228 -19.81 -4.57 -30.20
C ASN A 228 -20.45 -3.95 -31.44
N ARG A 229 -20.10 -4.46 -32.62
CA ARG A 229 -20.79 -4.16 -33.89
C ARG A 229 -21.62 -5.36 -34.30
N LYS A 230 -22.90 -5.16 -34.59
CA LYS A 230 -23.72 -6.21 -35.21
C LYS A 230 -23.25 -6.46 -36.64
N VAL A 231 -22.85 -7.69 -36.93
CA VAL A 231 -22.39 -8.14 -38.26
C VAL A 231 -23.48 -8.99 -38.93
N SER A 232 -24.19 -9.81 -38.15
CA SER A 232 -25.38 -10.54 -38.58
C SER A 232 -26.38 -10.63 -37.41
N GLU A 233 -27.56 -11.22 -37.63
CA GLU A 233 -28.54 -11.43 -36.54
C GLU A 233 -27.98 -12.22 -35.37
N ASN A 234 -27.08 -13.17 -35.64
CA ASN A 234 -26.50 -14.06 -34.66
C ASN A 234 -25.05 -13.72 -34.31
N TYR A 235 -24.51 -12.59 -34.80
CA TYR A 235 -23.10 -12.25 -34.59
C TYR A 235 -22.86 -10.77 -34.27
N LEU A 236 -22.20 -10.58 -33.12
CA LEU A 236 -21.70 -9.31 -32.62
C LEU A 236 -20.17 -9.34 -32.60
N ARG A 237 -19.53 -8.52 -33.41
CA ARG A 237 -18.07 -8.38 -33.47
C ARG A 237 -17.57 -7.46 -32.35
N PRO A 238 -16.68 -7.92 -31.45
CA PRO A 238 -16.16 -7.09 -30.38
C PRO A 238 -15.12 -6.07 -30.90
N TYR A 239 -15.17 -4.87 -30.31
CA TYR A 239 -14.18 -3.81 -30.46
C TYR A 239 -13.63 -3.47 -29.08
N ILE A 240 -12.30 -3.50 -28.95
CA ILE A 240 -11.61 -3.18 -27.71
C ILE A 240 -10.57 -2.12 -28.00
N LEU A 241 -10.62 -1.02 -27.27
CA LEU A 241 -9.53 -0.05 -27.21
C LEU A 241 -8.76 -0.29 -25.92
N GLY A 242 -7.45 -0.52 -26.03
CA GLY A 242 -6.57 -0.69 -24.90
C GLY A 242 -5.30 0.13 -25.03
N PHE A 243 -4.57 0.26 -23.91
CA PHE A 243 -3.33 1.02 -23.83
C PHE A 243 -2.23 0.25 -23.09
N ASN A 244 -1.02 0.27 -23.62
CA ASN A 244 0.20 -0.29 -23.06
C ASN A 244 1.12 0.83 -22.57
N ILE A 245 1.29 0.84 -21.25
CA ILE A 245 2.09 1.81 -20.50
C ILE A 245 3.59 1.74 -20.81
N ASN A 246 4.06 0.67 -21.43
CA ASN A 246 5.48 0.41 -21.69
C ASN A 246 5.89 0.74 -23.14
N ASN A 247 4.96 0.93 -24.08
CA ASN A 247 5.29 1.16 -25.49
C ASN A 247 5.10 2.61 -25.90
N LYS A 248 6.14 3.44 -25.78
CA LYS A 248 6.04 4.89 -26.07
C LYS A 248 5.72 5.24 -27.53
N GLN A 249 6.02 4.37 -28.49
CA GLN A 249 5.83 4.67 -29.92
C GLN A 249 4.42 4.34 -30.41
N LYS A 250 3.87 3.21 -29.95
CA LYS A 250 2.52 2.75 -30.30
C LYS A 250 1.81 2.26 -29.05
N PRO A 251 1.46 3.17 -28.14
CA PRO A 251 0.99 2.77 -26.84
C PRO A 251 -0.47 2.29 -26.88
N PHE A 252 -1.22 2.50 -27.95
CA PHE A 252 -2.61 2.05 -28.04
C PHE A 252 -2.75 0.81 -28.91
N VAL A 253 -3.78 0.03 -28.62
CA VAL A 253 -4.21 -1.08 -29.46
C VAL A 253 -5.70 -1.02 -29.65
N VAL A 254 -6.11 -1.13 -30.90
CA VAL A 254 -7.49 -1.45 -31.27
C VAL A 254 -7.51 -2.92 -31.65
N ALA A 255 -8.21 -3.73 -30.87
CA ALA A 255 -8.50 -5.12 -31.22
C ALA A 255 -9.91 -5.25 -31.79
N MET A 256 -9.97 -6.01 -32.88
CA MET A 256 -11.19 -6.41 -33.57
C MET A 256 -11.21 -7.94 -33.60
N GLY A 257 -12.29 -8.54 -33.14
CA GLY A 257 -12.45 -9.99 -33.25
C GLY A 257 -13.05 -10.41 -34.59
N ASP A 258 -12.47 -11.41 -35.24
CA ASP A 258 -13.27 -12.35 -36.04
C ASP A 258 -13.38 -13.69 -35.29
N ASN A 259 -14.56 -14.32 -35.41
CA ASN A 259 -14.67 -15.73 -35.07
C ASN A 259 -13.82 -16.48 -36.10
N HIS A 260 -12.92 -17.34 -35.62
CA HIS A 260 -11.85 -18.06 -36.35
C HIS A 260 -10.49 -17.34 -36.31
N SER A 261 -9.78 -17.57 -35.19
CA SER A 261 -8.32 -17.45 -34.96
C SER A 261 -7.58 -16.14 -35.22
N ASP A 262 -8.11 -15.21 -36.01
CA ASP A 262 -7.38 -14.01 -36.42
C ASP A 262 -7.92 -12.78 -35.72
N THR A 263 -7.54 -12.60 -34.45
CA THR A 263 -7.69 -11.28 -33.82
C THR A 263 -6.62 -10.34 -34.38
N VAL A 264 -7.01 -9.45 -35.28
CA VAL A 264 -6.08 -8.43 -35.80
C VAL A 264 -6.03 -7.27 -34.81
N ALA A 265 -5.10 -7.35 -33.87
CA ALA A 265 -4.74 -6.24 -33.00
C ALA A 265 -3.92 -5.21 -33.79
N THR A 266 -4.51 -4.04 -34.05
CA THR A 266 -3.78 -2.94 -34.69
C THR A 266 -3.19 -2.02 -33.63
N LYS A 267 -1.86 -1.91 -33.59
CA LYS A 267 -1.16 -0.98 -32.70
C LYS A 267 -1.16 0.43 -33.29
N LEU A 268 -1.63 1.39 -32.51
CA LEU A 268 -1.77 2.79 -32.91
C LEU A 268 -0.84 3.69 -32.10
N SER A 269 -0.26 4.68 -32.77
CA SER A 269 0.37 5.82 -32.09
C SER A 269 -0.69 6.77 -31.50
N ILE A 270 -0.29 7.63 -30.57
CA ILE A 270 -1.15 8.72 -30.07
C ILE A 270 -1.66 9.57 -31.24
N ALA A 271 -0.78 9.93 -32.18
CA ALA A 271 -1.11 10.76 -33.32
C ALA A 271 -2.18 10.11 -34.20
N GLU A 272 -2.05 8.82 -34.49
CA GLU A 272 -3.08 8.09 -35.26
C GLU A 272 -4.41 8.05 -34.52
N LEU A 273 -4.41 7.80 -33.19
CA LEU A 273 -5.63 7.72 -32.39
C LEU A 273 -6.40 9.04 -32.40
N VAL A 274 -5.70 10.18 -32.33
CA VAL A 274 -6.34 11.51 -32.30
C VAL A 274 -6.57 12.12 -33.68
N SER A 275 -6.05 11.50 -34.75
CA SER A 275 -6.17 12.01 -36.13
C SER A 275 -7.59 11.98 -36.72
N GLY A 276 -8.53 11.29 -36.07
CA GLY A 276 -9.87 11.00 -36.60
C GLY A 276 -9.93 9.73 -37.46
N LYS A 277 -8.77 9.17 -37.87
CA LYS A 277 -8.69 7.94 -38.68
C LYS A 277 -9.40 6.72 -38.05
N TRP A 278 -9.57 6.72 -36.73
CA TRP A 278 -10.13 5.61 -35.95
C TRP A 278 -11.47 5.92 -35.28
N ASP A 279 -12.16 7.01 -35.66
CA ASP A 279 -13.36 7.49 -34.97
C ASP A 279 -14.50 6.44 -34.92
N GLU A 280 -14.70 5.68 -35.99
CA GLU A 280 -15.69 4.60 -35.99
C GLU A 280 -15.36 3.54 -34.92
N HIS A 281 -14.09 3.17 -34.78
CA HIS A 281 -13.62 2.18 -33.81
C HIS A 281 -13.64 2.71 -32.38
N ILE A 282 -13.32 3.98 -32.20
CA ILE A 282 -13.44 4.67 -30.92
C ILE A 282 -14.91 4.67 -30.47
N ARG A 283 -15.84 4.98 -31.37
CA ARG A 283 -17.29 4.90 -31.10
C ARG A 283 -17.76 3.49 -30.80
N LEU A 284 -17.37 2.51 -31.62
CA LEU A 284 -17.74 1.11 -31.41
C LEU A 284 -17.18 0.50 -30.12
N SER A 285 -16.11 1.08 -29.56
CA SER A 285 -15.53 0.69 -28.27
C SER A 285 -16.01 1.56 -27.10
N ASN A 286 -16.95 2.49 -27.31
CA ASN A 286 -17.44 3.45 -26.30
C ASN A 286 -16.32 4.29 -25.65
N SER A 287 -15.30 4.66 -26.44
CA SER A 287 -14.09 5.34 -25.95
C SER A 287 -14.01 6.83 -26.32
N GLU A 288 -15.09 7.43 -26.81
CA GLU A 288 -15.11 8.81 -27.32
C GLU A 288 -14.71 9.84 -26.26
N LYS A 289 -15.29 9.73 -25.05
CA LYS A 289 -14.99 10.66 -23.94
C LYS A 289 -13.51 10.63 -23.56
N PHE A 290 -12.89 9.45 -23.58
CA PHE A 290 -11.47 9.29 -23.32
C PHE A 290 -10.65 9.99 -24.40
N VAL A 291 -10.94 9.73 -25.69
CA VAL A 291 -10.18 10.31 -26.81
C VAL A 291 -10.34 11.83 -26.87
N GLU A 292 -11.52 12.37 -26.57
CA GLU A 292 -11.73 13.82 -26.50
C GLU A 292 -10.94 14.47 -25.34
N SER A 293 -10.89 13.80 -24.18
CA SER A 293 -10.07 14.25 -23.05
C SER A 293 -8.59 14.24 -23.39
N LEU A 294 -8.14 13.19 -24.09
CA LEU A 294 -6.78 13.07 -24.61
C LEU A 294 -6.44 14.20 -25.60
N LYS A 295 -7.31 14.48 -26.57
CA LYS A 295 -7.16 15.59 -27.52
C LYS A 295 -7.00 16.93 -26.79
N LYS A 296 -7.80 17.17 -25.75
CA LYS A 296 -7.73 18.40 -24.95
C LYS A 296 -6.39 18.53 -24.21
N ALA A 297 -5.93 17.46 -23.55
CA ALA A 297 -4.66 17.47 -22.84
C ALA A 297 -3.46 17.73 -23.78
N LEU A 298 -3.44 17.06 -24.94
CA LEU A 298 -2.41 17.28 -25.96
C LEU A 298 -2.41 18.72 -26.48
N LYS A 299 -3.60 19.31 -26.73
CA LYS A 299 -3.74 20.70 -27.14
C LYS A 299 -3.19 21.68 -26.10
N ASN A 300 -3.37 21.36 -24.81
CA ASN A 300 -2.88 22.15 -23.70
C ASN A 300 -1.37 21.95 -23.41
N LYS A 301 -0.68 21.08 -24.16
CA LYS A 301 0.70 20.66 -23.88
C LYS A 301 0.87 20.12 -22.45
N GLU A 302 -0.17 19.52 -21.90
CA GLU A 302 -0.07 18.81 -20.63
C GLU A 302 0.92 17.66 -20.83
N GLU A 303 1.90 17.53 -19.93
CA GLU A 303 2.75 16.35 -19.94
C GLU A 303 1.85 15.11 -19.87
N PHE A 304 2.24 14.06 -20.60
CA PHE A 304 1.49 12.82 -20.69
C PHE A 304 2.13 11.75 -19.78
N PRO A 305 2.03 11.83 -18.44
CA PRO A 305 2.52 10.76 -17.59
C PRO A 305 1.48 9.63 -17.50
N GLN A 306 1.96 8.43 -17.16
CA GLN A 306 1.14 7.32 -16.69
C GLN A 306 0.02 7.75 -15.72
N LYS A 307 0.24 8.80 -14.92
CA LYS A 307 -0.74 9.38 -13.99
C LYS A 307 -2.01 9.88 -14.68
N PHE A 308 -1.92 10.51 -15.84
CA PHE A 308 -3.08 11.02 -16.61
C PHE A 308 -4.01 9.87 -17.04
N ILE A 309 -3.44 8.75 -17.47
CA ILE A 309 -4.19 7.55 -17.86
C ILE A 309 -4.83 6.89 -16.64
N LEU A 310 -4.12 6.83 -15.52
CA LEU A 310 -4.64 6.32 -14.24
C LEU A 310 -5.72 7.20 -13.61
N GLU A 311 -5.88 8.45 -14.06
CA GLU A 311 -6.96 9.36 -13.65
C GLU A 311 -8.18 9.25 -14.56
N LEU A 312 -8.00 8.94 -15.85
CA LEU A 312 -9.11 8.72 -16.80
C LEU A 312 -9.81 7.36 -16.68
N ILE A 313 -9.12 6.34 -16.14
CA ILE A 313 -9.69 4.99 -15.92
C ILE A 313 -10.50 4.93 -14.60
N LYS A 314 -10.42 5.95 -13.74
CA LYS A 314 -11.16 6.02 -12.45
C LYS A 314 -12.54 6.63 -12.62
#